data_AF-F4QG76-F1
#
_entry.id   AF-F4QG76-F1
#
_cell.length_a   1.000
_cell.length_b   1.000
_cell.length_c   1.000
_cell.angle_alpha   90.00
_cell.angle_beta   90.00
_cell.angle_gamma   90.00
#
_symmetry.space_group_name_H-M   'P 1'
#
loop_
_entity.id
_entity.type
_entity.pdbx_description
1 polymer ?
#
loop_
_entity_poly.entity_id
_entity_poly.type
_entity_poly.pdbx_seq_one_letter_code
_entity_poly.pdbx_strand_id
1 'polypeptide(L)'
;MEAPDLQKEDAQKDQAHGDLAFLKSLVSQGPKAQVTAGQVFAVAGAAYSAQCFLYWLQIMLGWQWPGWLQIAVAVAPIAVLVGFIGWVFWRDRNEAGQGVATRALNSAFGSAGLANLALCLVFGYVSATQQNFLIWLLYPPVSCAALGACWYIAFMVRRKWWLLGVAFGWWGTAMALGFLIRNMAGYLLLLSIALLVLMVVPGLIMARPGKADDAGEPSAGGAHKDLAFLKALVTEGPKAQRGAGQLFLIAGVLYGLQCFGFWVQMAFQLTWPTEAYVFIGFAPTVLFLAAMFWMMWRDRKDSMHGAATRAINGAFGSAGLANLSMCVCLGYVSASEKSQLIWLLYPAVVSAFQGACWYVAFVVRRKLWLAAVSAGWFLTAVTMGFLITDIGNYLFVFGIAMFALMAAPGYVMSRTGRGG
;
A
#
# COMPACT_ATOMS: atom_id res chain seq x y z
N MET A 1 4.27 25.41 59.17
CA MET A 1 5.31 25.23 58.13
C MET A 1 4.87 24.00 57.33
N GLU A 2 3.87 24.17 56.44
CA GLU A 2 3.10 23.03 55.87
C GLU A 2 2.44 23.39 54.52
N ALA A 3 3.14 24.19 53.70
CA ALA A 3 2.65 24.70 52.41
C ALA A 3 3.40 24.27 51.12
N PRO A 4 4.59 23.62 51.12
CA PRO A 4 5.27 23.27 49.86
C PRO A 4 4.69 22.04 49.13
N ASP A 5 4.07 21.10 49.85
CA ASP A 5 3.67 19.81 49.26
C ASP A 5 2.33 19.88 48.50
N LEU A 6 1.39 20.72 48.94
CA LEU A 6 0.12 20.97 48.25
C LEU A 6 0.33 21.61 46.87
N GLN A 7 1.27 22.56 46.75
CA GLN A 7 1.59 23.19 45.46
C GLN A 7 2.22 22.24 44.44
N LYS A 8 2.99 21.23 44.90
CA LYS A 8 3.54 20.20 44.00
C LYS A 8 2.45 19.23 43.54
N GLU A 9 1.53 18.89 44.42
CA GLU A 9 0.43 17.97 44.11
C GLU A 9 -0.57 18.59 43.11
N ASP A 10 -0.86 19.88 43.25
CA ASP A 10 -1.74 20.62 42.32
C ASP A 10 -1.08 20.80 40.94
N ALA A 11 0.21 21.14 40.89
CA ALA A 11 0.96 21.22 39.63
C ALA A 11 1.04 19.86 38.91
N GLN A 12 1.16 18.78 39.66
CA GLN A 12 1.20 17.41 39.12
C GLN A 12 -0.19 16.95 38.63
N LYS A 13 -1.28 17.37 39.30
CA LYS A 13 -2.66 17.15 38.85
C LYS A 13 -2.99 17.94 37.59
N ASP A 14 -2.56 19.21 37.51
CA ASP A 14 -2.75 20.04 36.31
C ASP A 14 -1.98 19.50 35.10
N GLN A 15 -0.76 19.01 35.32
CA GLN A 15 0.02 18.35 34.27
C GLN A 15 -0.64 17.03 33.83
N ALA A 16 -1.13 16.22 34.78
CA ALA A 16 -1.85 14.98 34.47
C ALA A 16 -3.18 15.24 33.73
N HIS A 17 -3.89 16.32 34.07
CA HIS A 17 -5.12 16.74 33.38
C HIS A 17 -4.82 17.29 31.98
N GLY A 18 -3.73 18.05 31.81
CA GLY A 18 -3.26 18.51 30.50
C GLY A 18 -2.86 17.34 29.59
N ASP A 19 -2.14 16.36 30.13
CA ASP A 19 -1.77 15.12 29.43
C ASP A 19 -3.01 14.29 29.10
N LEU A 20 -3.98 14.16 30.01
CA LEU A 20 -5.23 13.45 29.77
C LEU A 20 -6.08 14.15 28.71
N ALA A 21 -6.13 15.49 28.69
CA ALA A 21 -6.83 16.28 27.68
C ALA A 21 -6.16 16.16 26.30
N PHE A 22 -4.83 16.16 26.26
CA PHE A 22 -4.05 15.91 25.05
C PHE A 22 -4.27 14.48 24.53
N LEU A 23 -4.24 13.47 25.41
CA LEU A 23 -4.54 12.07 25.09
C LEU A 23 -5.99 11.92 24.61
N LYS A 24 -6.96 12.56 25.26
CA LYS A 24 -8.35 12.62 24.82
C LYS A 24 -8.46 13.28 23.45
N SER A 25 -7.73 14.36 23.16
CA SER A 25 -7.76 14.98 21.82
C SER A 25 -7.09 14.11 20.75
N LEU A 26 -6.05 13.35 21.11
CA LEU A 26 -5.38 12.40 20.21
C LEU A 26 -6.28 11.20 19.87
N VAL A 27 -7.15 10.80 20.81
CA VAL A 27 -8.09 9.68 20.67
C VAL A 27 -9.43 10.13 20.07
N SER A 28 -9.95 11.30 20.43
CA SER A 28 -11.30 11.77 20.07
C SER A 28 -11.42 12.40 18.69
N GLN A 29 -10.32 12.75 18.02
CA GLN A 29 -10.35 13.34 16.67
C GLN A 29 -10.43 12.31 15.53
N GLY A 30 -10.43 11.00 15.85
CA GLY A 30 -10.65 9.91 14.89
C GLY A 30 -11.95 9.95 14.06
N PRO A 31 -13.11 10.43 14.56
CA PRO A 31 -14.39 10.37 13.85
C PRO A 31 -14.48 11.31 12.64
N LYS A 32 -14.00 12.56 12.74
CA LYS A 32 -14.16 13.57 11.66
C LYS A 32 -13.32 13.24 10.42
N ALA A 33 -12.02 12.97 10.60
CA ALA A 33 -11.14 12.60 9.50
C ALA A 33 -11.63 11.32 8.78
N GLN A 34 -12.24 10.39 9.52
CA GLN A 34 -12.86 9.20 8.95
C GLN A 34 -14.10 9.53 8.12
N VAL A 35 -14.97 10.43 8.60
CA VAL A 35 -16.16 10.87 7.85
C VAL A 35 -15.73 11.51 6.54
N THR A 36 -14.74 12.41 6.57
CA THR A 36 -14.20 13.05 5.37
C THR A 36 -13.61 12.03 4.39
N ALA A 37 -12.78 11.09 4.88
CA ALA A 37 -12.24 10.03 4.03
C ALA A 37 -13.35 9.15 3.42
N GLY A 38 -14.37 8.79 4.21
CA GLY A 38 -15.54 8.04 3.76
C GLY A 38 -16.31 8.75 2.65
N GLN A 39 -16.51 10.07 2.78
CA GLN A 39 -17.14 10.90 1.75
C GLN A 39 -16.34 10.88 0.44
N VAL A 40 -15.01 11.03 0.52
CA VAL A 40 -14.13 10.97 -0.67
C VAL A 40 -14.23 9.60 -1.35
N PHE A 41 -14.20 8.50 -0.58
CA PHE A 41 -14.37 7.15 -1.14
C PHE A 41 -15.74 6.94 -1.81
N ALA A 42 -16.81 7.46 -1.20
CA ALA A 42 -18.15 7.35 -1.77
C ALA A 42 -18.29 8.12 -3.08
N VAL A 43 -17.79 9.36 -3.15
CA VAL A 43 -17.84 10.18 -4.35
C VAL A 43 -16.96 9.59 -5.45
N ALA A 44 -15.72 9.21 -5.13
CA ALA A 44 -14.81 8.59 -6.08
C ALA A 44 -15.39 7.27 -6.64
N GLY A 45 -15.87 6.39 -5.76
CA GLY A 45 -16.45 5.11 -6.13
C GLY A 45 -17.68 5.28 -7.04
N ALA A 46 -18.56 6.24 -6.73
CA ALA A 46 -19.75 6.51 -7.52
C ALA A 46 -19.39 7.07 -8.91
N ALA A 47 -18.45 8.02 -8.98
CA ALA A 47 -18.04 8.64 -10.24
C ALA A 47 -17.36 7.63 -11.18
N TYR A 48 -16.39 6.85 -10.68
CA TYR A 48 -15.71 5.83 -11.49
C TYR A 48 -16.62 4.64 -11.81
N SER A 49 -17.53 4.26 -10.90
CA SER A 49 -18.53 3.22 -11.20
C SER A 49 -19.46 3.65 -12.32
N ALA A 50 -19.96 4.88 -12.27
CA ALA A 50 -20.80 5.45 -13.31
C ALA A 50 -20.08 5.47 -14.66
N GLN A 51 -18.81 5.88 -14.69
CA GLN A 51 -17.98 5.82 -15.90
C GLN A 51 -17.86 4.40 -16.46
N CYS A 52 -17.53 3.41 -15.62
CA CYS A 52 -17.39 2.02 -16.06
C CYS A 52 -18.73 1.46 -16.56
N PHE A 53 -19.84 1.79 -15.89
CA PHE A 53 -21.18 1.39 -16.28
C PHE A 53 -21.60 2.02 -17.62
N LEU A 54 -21.27 3.29 -17.82
CA LEU A 54 -21.52 4.03 -19.05
C LEU A 54 -20.80 3.39 -20.24
N TYR A 55 -19.52 3.04 -20.11
CA TYR A 55 -18.80 2.30 -21.15
C TYR A 55 -19.35 0.87 -21.36
N TRP A 56 -19.77 0.19 -20.30
CA TRP A 56 -20.43 -1.11 -20.43
C TRP A 56 -21.73 -1.00 -21.22
N LEU A 57 -22.56 -0.01 -20.91
CA LEU A 57 -23.82 0.26 -21.60
C LEU A 57 -23.58 0.62 -23.07
N GLN A 58 -22.54 1.41 -23.34
CA GLN A 58 -22.11 1.74 -24.70
C GLN A 58 -21.83 0.46 -25.52
N ILE A 59 -21.11 -0.50 -24.93
CA ILE A 59 -20.80 -1.79 -25.58
C ILE A 59 -22.07 -2.62 -25.79
N MET A 60 -22.91 -2.75 -24.77
CA MET A 60 -24.12 -3.58 -24.83
C MET A 60 -25.18 -3.04 -25.81
N LEU A 61 -25.31 -1.72 -25.91
CA LEU A 61 -26.24 -1.08 -26.83
C LEU A 61 -25.66 -0.84 -28.23
N GLY A 62 -24.37 -1.14 -28.44
CA GLY A 62 -23.67 -0.85 -29.70
C GLY A 62 -23.61 0.64 -30.03
N TRP A 63 -23.69 1.53 -29.03
CA TRP A 63 -23.79 2.96 -29.26
C TRP A 63 -22.41 3.54 -29.62
N GLN A 64 -22.29 4.15 -30.80
CA GLN A 64 -21.12 4.92 -31.15
C GLN A 64 -21.26 6.36 -30.66
N TRP A 65 -20.52 6.69 -29.60
CA TRP A 65 -20.49 8.05 -29.07
C TRP A 65 -19.53 8.93 -29.87
N PRO A 66 -19.91 10.21 -30.11
CA PRO A 66 -19.00 11.17 -30.70
C PRO A 66 -17.78 11.39 -29.80
N GLY A 67 -16.63 11.71 -30.40
CA GLY A 67 -15.35 11.78 -29.67
C GLY A 67 -15.33 12.72 -28.46
N TRP A 68 -16.03 13.85 -28.53
CA TRP A 68 -16.16 14.78 -27.40
C TRP A 68 -16.88 14.15 -26.20
N LEU A 69 -17.87 13.28 -26.44
CA LEU A 69 -18.60 12.59 -25.37
C LEU A 69 -17.74 11.52 -24.72
N GLN A 70 -16.92 10.82 -25.52
CA GLN A 70 -15.94 9.86 -24.99
C GLN A 70 -14.92 10.54 -24.07
N ILE A 71 -14.41 11.71 -24.48
CA ILE A 71 -13.49 12.52 -23.66
C ILE A 71 -14.20 13.04 -22.41
N ALA A 72 -15.43 13.55 -22.55
CA ALA A 72 -16.22 14.04 -21.42
C ALA A 72 -16.43 12.94 -20.37
N VAL A 73 -16.83 11.73 -20.79
CA VAL A 73 -17.03 10.57 -19.89
C VAL A 73 -15.69 10.11 -19.29
N ALA A 74 -14.59 10.17 -20.04
CA ALA A 74 -13.27 9.82 -19.54
C ALA A 74 -12.75 10.79 -18.45
N VAL A 75 -12.98 12.09 -18.62
CA VAL A 75 -12.43 13.15 -17.76
C VAL A 75 -13.36 13.51 -16.60
N ALA A 76 -14.68 13.33 -16.75
CA ALA A 76 -15.67 13.74 -15.75
C ALA A 76 -15.39 13.17 -14.34
N PRO A 77 -15.07 11.88 -14.15
CA PRO A 77 -14.80 11.35 -12.82
C PRO A 77 -13.57 11.97 -12.16
N ILE A 78 -12.53 12.28 -12.94
CA ILE A 78 -11.32 12.95 -12.46
C ILE A 78 -11.69 14.38 -12.03
N ALA A 79 -12.43 15.12 -12.85
CA ALA A 79 -12.86 16.48 -12.54
C ALA A 79 -13.73 16.53 -11.27
N VAL A 80 -14.70 15.61 -11.14
CA VAL A 80 -15.54 15.46 -9.94
C VAL A 80 -14.70 15.17 -8.71
N LEU A 81 -13.77 14.22 -8.81
CA LEU A 81 -12.93 13.83 -7.68
C LEU A 81 -11.99 14.96 -7.25
N VAL A 82 -11.28 15.60 -8.18
CA VAL A 82 -10.37 16.71 -7.88
C VAL A 82 -11.13 17.89 -7.31
N GLY A 83 -12.28 18.25 -7.90
CA GLY A 83 -13.13 19.31 -7.37
C GLY A 83 -13.63 19.01 -5.95
N PHE A 84 -14.05 17.77 -5.70
CA PHE A 84 -14.52 17.36 -4.37
C PHE A 84 -13.40 17.33 -3.33
N ILE A 85 -12.24 16.79 -3.68
CA ILE A 85 -11.04 16.78 -2.82
C ILE A 85 -10.63 18.23 -2.51
N GLY A 86 -10.58 19.11 -3.52
CA GLY A 86 -10.25 20.53 -3.33
C GLY A 86 -11.22 21.24 -2.39
N TRP A 87 -12.53 20.98 -2.54
CA TRP A 87 -13.55 21.49 -1.64
C TRP A 87 -13.39 20.98 -0.20
N VAL A 88 -13.12 19.68 -0.03
CA VAL A 88 -12.86 19.06 1.28
C VAL A 88 -11.62 19.68 1.95
N PHE A 89 -10.52 19.82 1.22
CA PHE A 89 -9.30 20.44 1.75
C PHE A 89 -9.54 21.89 2.17
N TRP A 90 -10.31 22.65 1.38
CA TRP A 90 -10.67 24.02 1.72
C TRP A 90 -11.56 24.10 2.97
N ARG A 91 -12.54 23.19 3.08
CA ARG A 91 -13.46 23.08 4.23
C ARG A 91 -12.71 22.72 5.52
N ASP A 92 -11.77 21.78 5.45
CA ASP A 92 -11.13 21.18 6.63
C ASP A 92 -9.75 21.84 6.96
N ARG A 93 -9.34 22.90 6.24
CA ARG A 93 -8.01 23.53 6.36
C ARG A 93 -7.63 24.04 7.77
N ASN A 94 -8.63 24.31 8.61
CA ASN A 94 -8.45 24.89 9.94
C ASN A 94 -8.44 23.85 11.08
N GLU A 95 -8.62 22.56 10.78
CA GLU A 95 -8.66 21.50 11.80
C GLU A 95 -7.27 20.87 11.99
N ALA A 96 -6.48 21.41 12.94
CA ALA A 96 -5.13 20.95 13.24
C ALA A 96 -5.12 19.89 14.35
N GLY A 97 -5.02 18.61 13.97
CA GLY A 97 -4.71 17.52 14.87
C GLY A 97 -5.02 16.15 14.26
N GLN A 98 -4.00 15.30 14.10
CA GLN A 98 -4.21 13.93 13.66
C GLN A 98 -3.47 12.97 14.59
N GLY A 99 -4.24 12.15 15.33
CA GLY A 99 -3.70 11.06 16.13
C GLY A 99 -2.82 10.10 15.31
N VAL A 100 -1.92 9.38 15.99
CA VAL A 100 -0.93 8.47 15.34
C VAL A 100 -1.62 7.44 14.43
N ALA A 101 -2.74 6.85 14.87
CA ALA A 101 -3.49 5.85 14.10
C ALA A 101 -4.13 6.47 12.83
N THR A 102 -4.69 7.68 12.94
CA THR A 102 -5.23 8.43 11.81
C THR A 102 -4.14 8.80 10.81
N ARG A 103 -2.96 9.22 11.29
CA ARG A 103 -1.79 9.49 10.44
C ARG A 103 -1.31 8.26 9.68
N ALA A 104 -1.28 7.10 10.33
CA ALA A 104 -0.89 5.84 9.67
C ALA A 104 -1.89 5.38 8.61
N LEU A 105 -3.19 5.56 8.85
CA LEU A 105 -4.24 5.29 7.87
C LEU A 105 -4.18 6.27 6.69
N ASN A 106 -4.05 7.56 6.97
CA ASN A 106 -3.94 8.59 5.94
C ASN A 106 -2.66 8.41 5.10
N SER A 107 -1.55 8.00 5.72
CA SER A 107 -0.33 7.69 4.98
C SER A 107 -0.45 6.44 4.14
N ALA A 108 -1.17 5.41 4.58
CA ALA A 108 -1.44 4.23 3.78
C ALA A 108 -2.20 4.59 2.48
N PHE A 109 -3.30 5.33 2.59
CA PHE A 109 -4.06 5.77 1.41
C PHE A 109 -3.29 6.79 0.56
N GLY A 110 -2.57 7.74 1.17
CA GLY A 110 -1.70 8.67 0.44
C GLY A 110 -0.58 7.96 -0.32
N SER A 111 0.03 6.93 0.29
CA SER A 111 1.07 6.13 -0.34
C SER A 111 0.55 5.31 -1.52
N ALA A 112 -0.68 4.78 -1.43
CA ALA A 112 -1.31 4.11 -2.55
C ALA A 112 -1.68 5.08 -3.68
N GLY A 113 -2.04 6.32 -3.36
CA GLY A 113 -2.17 7.39 -4.35
C GLY A 113 -0.86 7.66 -5.10
N LEU A 114 0.27 7.76 -4.39
CA LEU A 114 1.60 7.93 -5.00
C LEU A 114 2.00 6.71 -5.84
N ALA A 115 1.73 5.49 -5.36
CA ALA A 115 1.96 4.28 -6.14
C ALA A 115 1.09 4.24 -7.40
N ASN A 116 -0.20 4.56 -7.31
CA ASN A 116 -1.09 4.65 -8.46
C ASN A 116 -0.62 5.70 -9.47
N LEU A 117 -0.09 6.85 -9.02
CA LEU A 117 0.49 7.85 -9.91
C LEU A 117 1.72 7.29 -10.66
N ALA A 118 2.67 6.69 -9.93
CA ALA A 118 3.85 6.07 -10.53
C ALA A 118 3.47 4.97 -11.54
N LEU A 119 2.47 4.14 -11.19
CA LEU A 119 1.97 3.07 -12.04
C LEU A 119 1.21 3.60 -13.25
N CYS A 120 0.42 4.66 -13.09
CA CYS A 120 -0.25 5.34 -14.21
C CYS A 120 0.79 5.84 -15.23
N LEU A 121 1.92 6.40 -14.77
CA LEU A 121 3.03 6.80 -15.64
C LEU A 121 3.66 5.59 -16.34
N VAL A 122 3.96 4.51 -15.61
CA VAL A 122 4.57 3.30 -16.17
C VAL A 122 3.64 2.64 -17.20
N PHE A 123 2.43 2.26 -16.80
CA PHE A 123 1.48 1.59 -17.70
C PHE A 123 1.04 2.51 -18.85
N GLY A 124 0.89 3.81 -18.61
CA GLY A 124 0.56 4.78 -19.65
C GLY A 124 1.68 4.92 -20.68
N TYR A 125 2.92 5.11 -20.24
CA TYR A 125 4.08 5.20 -21.13
C TYR A 125 4.29 3.89 -21.91
N VAL A 126 4.25 2.75 -21.24
CA VAL A 126 4.45 1.45 -21.90
C VAL A 126 3.31 1.14 -22.87
N SER A 127 2.05 1.41 -22.50
CA SER A 127 0.91 1.21 -23.42
C SER A 127 1.01 2.12 -24.65
N ALA A 128 1.41 3.38 -24.48
CA ALA A 128 1.58 4.32 -25.59
C ALA A 128 2.74 3.93 -26.51
N THR A 129 3.89 3.53 -25.96
CA THR A 129 5.06 3.13 -26.76
C THR A 129 4.85 1.81 -27.49
N GLN A 130 4.17 0.85 -26.86
CA GLN A 130 3.89 -0.47 -27.46
C GLN A 130 2.63 -0.48 -28.34
N GLN A 131 1.90 0.63 -28.43
CA GLN A 131 0.60 0.73 -29.13
C GLN A 131 -0.37 -0.39 -28.74
N ASN A 132 -0.30 -0.85 -27.48
CA ASN A 132 -1.05 -1.97 -26.98
C ASN A 132 -1.90 -1.53 -25.78
N PHE A 133 -3.20 -1.36 -26.03
CA PHE A 133 -4.15 -0.92 -25.01
C PHE A 133 -4.40 -2.00 -23.92
N LEU A 134 -4.10 -3.27 -24.19
CA LEU A 134 -4.17 -4.33 -23.18
C LEU A 134 -3.28 -4.01 -21.98
N ILE A 135 -2.11 -3.39 -22.22
CA ILE A 135 -1.21 -2.96 -21.15
C ILE A 135 -1.91 -1.94 -20.25
N TRP A 136 -2.65 -0.99 -20.81
CA TRP A 136 -3.43 -0.05 -20.02
C TRP A 136 -4.56 -0.74 -19.23
N LEU A 137 -5.19 -1.77 -19.78
CA LEU A 137 -6.22 -2.57 -19.08
C LEU A 137 -5.67 -3.37 -17.88
N LEU A 138 -4.35 -3.51 -17.74
CA LEU A 138 -3.73 -4.10 -16.56
C LEU A 138 -3.62 -3.12 -15.38
N TYR A 139 -3.72 -1.81 -15.64
CA TYR A 139 -3.63 -0.80 -14.59
C TYR A 139 -4.77 -0.91 -13.55
N PRO A 140 -6.07 -1.04 -13.91
CA PRO A 140 -7.13 -1.16 -12.91
C PRO A 140 -7.00 -2.37 -11.96
N PRO A 141 -6.63 -3.60 -12.41
CA PRO A 141 -6.31 -4.71 -11.51
C PRO A 141 -5.22 -4.35 -10.49
N VAL A 142 -4.16 -3.65 -10.92
CA VAL A 142 -3.08 -3.20 -10.02
C VAL A 142 -3.60 -2.23 -8.97
N SER A 143 -4.40 -1.24 -9.39
CA SER A 143 -5.03 -0.30 -8.46
C SER A 143 -5.99 -1.00 -7.49
N CYS A 144 -6.74 -2.02 -7.94
CA CYS A 144 -7.55 -2.85 -7.06
C CYS A 144 -6.70 -3.58 -6.01
N ALA A 145 -5.58 -4.17 -6.41
CA ALA A 145 -4.68 -4.84 -5.47
C ALA A 145 -4.07 -3.87 -4.43
N ALA A 146 -3.72 -2.66 -4.87
CA ALA A 146 -3.25 -1.60 -3.98
C ALA A 146 -4.33 -1.13 -2.99
N LEU A 147 -5.58 -0.96 -3.46
CA LEU A 147 -6.71 -0.63 -2.59
C LEU A 147 -6.96 -1.75 -1.56
N GLY A 148 -6.93 -3.01 -1.99
CA GLY A 148 -7.02 -4.16 -1.08
C GLY A 148 -5.96 -4.11 0.02
N ALA A 149 -4.74 -3.70 -0.32
CA ALA A 149 -3.68 -3.51 0.65
C ALA A 149 -3.98 -2.40 1.67
N CYS A 150 -4.47 -1.23 1.23
CA CYS A 150 -4.87 -0.16 2.14
C CYS A 150 -5.98 -0.59 3.12
N TRP A 151 -6.99 -1.30 2.63
CA TRP A 151 -8.08 -1.81 3.46
C TRP A 151 -7.61 -2.86 4.47
N TYR A 152 -6.62 -3.68 4.10
CA TYR A 152 -5.99 -4.61 5.04
C TYR A 152 -5.20 -3.89 6.14
N ILE A 153 -4.46 -2.82 5.80
CA ILE A 153 -3.81 -1.97 6.80
C ILE A 153 -4.86 -1.38 7.74
N ALA A 154 -5.99 -0.91 7.18
CA ALA A 154 -7.08 -0.40 7.99
C ALA A 154 -7.67 -1.44 8.94
N PHE A 155 -7.80 -2.69 8.50
CA PHE A 155 -8.17 -3.82 9.36
C PHE A 155 -7.12 -4.09 10.46
N MET A 156 -5.83 -4.11 10.14
CA MET A 156 -4.76 -4.32 11.12
C MET A 156 -4.74 -3.26 12.23
N VAL A 157 -5.11 -2.03 11.88
CA VAL A 157 -5.22 -0.91 12.84
C VAL A 157 -6.52 -0.99 13.64
N ARG A 158 -7.67 -1.20 12.99
CA ARG A 158 -9.00 -1.04 13.60
C ARG A 158 -9.69 -2.33 14.05
N ARG A 159 -9.18 -3.50 13.64
CA ARG A 159 -9.70 -4.84 13.98
C ARG A 159 -11.19 -5.09 13.67
N LYS A 160 -11.78 -4.33 12.74
CA LYS A 160 -13.17 -4.56 12.28
C LYS A 160 -13.19 -5.53 11.10
N TRP A 161 -13.83 -6.69 11.26
CA TRP A 161 -13.86 -7.76 10.25
C TRP A 161 -14.40 -7.34 8.88
N TRP A 162 -15.33 -6.39 8.82
CA TRP A 162 -15.83 -5.90 7.54
C TRP A 162 -14.74 -5.24 6.67
N LEU A 163 -13.72 -4.61 7.29
CA LEU A 163 -12.57 -4.02 6.58
C LEU A 163 -11.75 -5.11 5.88
N LEU A 164 -11.60 -6.27 6.54
CA LEU A 164 -10.93 -7.42 5.96
C LEU A 164 -11.73 -8.00 4.78
N GLY A 165 -13.07 -8.06 4.91
CA GLY A 165 -13.95 -8.45 3.82
C GLY A 165 -13.79 -7.56 2.59
N VAL A 166 -13.70 -6.24 2.78
CA VAL A 166 -13.44 -5.29 1.69
C VAL A 166 -12.06 -5.51 1.06
N ALA A 167 -11.02 -5.73 1.88
CA ALA A 167 -9.67 -6.01 1.39
C ALA A 167 -9.62 -7.27 0.50
N PHE A 168 -10.21 -8.38 0.95
CA PHE A 168 -10.32 -9.59 0.14
C PHE A 168 -11.19 -9.41 -1.10
N GLY A 169 -12.26 -8.61 -1.01
CA GLY A 169 -13.07 -8.24 -2.18
C GLY A 169 -12.24 -7.56 -3.26
N TRP A 170 -11.33 -6.64 -2.88
CA TRP A 170 -10.47 -5.94 -3.82
C TRP A 170 -9.41 -6.84 -4.46
N TRP A 171 -8.75 -7.72 -3.70
CA TRP A 171 -7.83 -8.71 -4.28
C TRP A 171 -8.56 -9.73 -5.17
N GLY A 172 -9.74 -10.19 -4.75
CA GLY A 172 -10.62 -11.03 -5.57
C GLY A 172 -10.99 -10.36 -6.88
N THR A 173 -11.37 -9.08 -6.82
CA THR A 173 -11.67 -8.26 -8.01
C THR A 173 -10.44 -8.12 -8.91
N ALA A 174 -9.26 -7.83 -8.36
CA ALA A 174 -8.03 -7.72 -9.14
C ALA A 174 -7.73 -9.00 -9.94
N MET A 175 -7.84 -10.18 -9.30
CA MET A 175 -7.66 -11.46 -9.99
C MET A 175 -8.75 -11.71 -11.04
N ALA A 176 -10.01 -11.46 -10.70
CA ALA A 176 -11.15 -11.65 -11.62
C ALA A 176 -11.05 -10.75 -12.86
N LEU A 177 -10.60 -9.50 -12.71
CA LEU A 177 -10.35 -8.60 -13.84
C LEU A 177 -9.21 -9.10 -14.73
N GLY A 178 -8.17 -9.72 -14.16
CA GLY A 178 -7.12 -10.40 -14.93
C GLY A 178 -7.68 -11.50 -15.83
N PHE A 179 -8.60 -12.33 -15.32
CA PHE A 179 -9.26 -13.37 -16.10
C PHE A 179 -10.23 -12.80 -17.15
N LEU A 180 -10.88 -11.68 -16.86
CA LEU A 180 -11.85 -11.03 -17.74
C LEU A 180 -11.22 -10.05 -18.73
N ILE A 181 -9.89 -9.92 -18.80
CA ILE A 181 -9.25 -8.88 -19.61
C ILE A 181 -9.60 -8.95 -21.11
N ARG A 182 -9.94 -10.14 -21.62
CA ARG A 182 -10.39 -10.35 -23.00
C ARG A 182 -11.89 -10.11 -23.21
N ASN A 183 -12.68 -10.15 -22.13
CA ASN A 183 -14.11 -9.86 -22.15
C ASN A 183 -14.33 -8.44 -21.59
N MET A 184 -14.15 -7.44 -22.46
CA MET A 184 -14.24 -6.02 -22.08
C MET A 184 -15.58 -5.64 -21.43
N ALA A 185 -16.68 -6.25 -21.87
CA ALA A 185 -17.99 -6.02 -21.26
C ALA A 185 -18.06 -6.58 -19.84
N GLY A 186 -17.67 -7.85 -19.65
CA GLY A 186 -17.60 -8.46 -18.31
C GLY A 186 -16.64 -7.72 -17.38
N TYR A 187 -15.50 -7.27 -17.91
CA TYR A 187 -14.49 -6.51 -17.19
C TYR A 187 -15.07 -5.19 -16.64
N LEU A 188 -15.70 -4.38 -17.50
CA LEU A 188 -16.26 -3.08 -17.10
C LEU A 188 -17.43 -3.21 -16.13
N LEU A 189 -18.29 -4.22 -16.33
CA LEU A 189 -19.41 -4.49 -15.43
C LEU A 189 -18.91 -4.90 -14.04
N LEU A 190 -17.98 -5.86 -13.98
CA LEU A 190 -17.41 -6.31 -12.72
C LEU A 190 -16.73 -5.16 -11.98
N LEU A 191 -15.93 -4.35 -12.68
CA LEU A 191 -15.25 -3.19 -12.09
C LEU A 191 -16.26 -2.16 -11.57
N SER A 192 -17.35 -1.90 -12.32
CA SER A 192 -18.41 -0.98 -11.89
C SER A 192 -19.12 -1.46 -10.63
N ILE A 193 -19.48 -2.76 -10.56
CA ILE A 193 -20.11 -3.38 -9.39
C ILE A 193 -19.13 -3.36 -8.19
N ALA A 194 -17.87 -3.71 -8.42
CA ALA A 194 -16.85 -3.70 -7.39
C ALA A 194 -16.63 -2.30 -6.80
N LEU A 195 -16.62 -1.25 -7.63
CA LEU A 195 -16.53 0.14 -7.16
C LEU A 195 -17.74 0.53 -6.29
N LEU A 196 -18.97 0.12 -6.65
CA LEU A 196 -20.14 0.37 -5.79
C LEU A 196 -20.05 -0.38 -4.47
N VAL A 197 -19.79 -1.68 -4.52
CA VAL A 197 -19.87 -2.57 -3.35
C VAL A 197 -18.66 -2.39 -2.42
N LEU A 198 -17.45 -2.19 -2.96
CA LEU A 198 -16.20 -2.18 -2.20
C LEU A 198 -15.63 -0.77 -1.97
N MET A 199 -16.17 0.25 -2.63
CA MET A 199 -15.77 1.64 -2.44
C MET A 199 -16.93 2.51 -1.91
N VAL A 200 -18.08 2.50 -2.59
CA VAL A 200 -19.22 3.35 -2.21
C VAL A 200 -19.85 2.90 -0.90
N VAL A 201 -20.19 1.62 -0.77
CA VAL A 201 -20.83 1.10 0.45
C VAL A 201 -19.92 1.29 1.69
N PRO A 202 -18.63 0.88 1.68
CA PRO A 202 -17.69 1.23 2.74
C PRO A 202 -17.53 2.72 2.99
N GLY A 203 -17.49 3.54 1.93
CA GLY A 203 -17.40 4.99 2.02
C GLY A 203 -18.59 5.59 2.77
N LEU A 204 -19.82 5.17 2.42
CA LEU A 204 -21.05 5.57 3.10
C LEU A 204 -21.10 5.08 4.54
N ILE A 205 -20.66 3.85 4.83
CA ILE A 205 -20.56 3.32 6.20
C ILE A 205 -19.61 4.18 7.03
N MET A 206 -18.47 4.61 6.47
CA MET A 206 -17.52 5.48 7.17
C MET A 206 -17.99 6.94 7.29
N ALA A 207 -18.77 7.42 6.32
CA ALA A 207 -19.33 8.77 6.29
C ALA A 207 -20.51 8.96 7.26
N ARG A 208 -21.11 7.88 7.78
CA ARG A 208 -22.14 7.98 8.82
C ARG A 208 -21.50 8.53 10.10
N PRO A 209 -21.97 9.67 10.64
CA PRO A 209 -21.56 10.11 11.96
C PRO A 209 -21.91 9.00 12.94
N GLY A 210 -20.91 8.53 13.69
CA GLY A 210 -21.15 7.52 14.72
C GLY A 210 -22.22 8.03 15.66
N LYS A 211 -23.29 7.25 15.83
CA LYS A 211 -24.13 7.36 17.02
C LYS A 211 -23.17 7.22 18.21
N ALA A 212 -23.29 8.08 19.21
CA ALA A 212 -22.47 8.09 20.41
C ALA A 212 -22.73 6.85 21.29
N ASP A 213 -22.62 5.65 20.73
CA ASP A 213 -22.64 4.39 21.45
C ASP A 213 -21.18 4.01 21.70
N ASP A 214 -20.86 3.80 22.98
CA ASP A 214 -19.55 3.47 23.58
C ASP A 214 -18.64 4.65 24.01
N ALA A 215 -19.21 5.77 24.48
CA ALA A 215 -18.53 6.58 25.49
C ALA A 215 -18.64 5.87 26.85
N GLY A 216 -17.95 4.74 27.00
CA GLY A 216 -17.75 4.15 28.32
C GLY A 216 -17.10 5.19 29.23
N GLU A 217 -17.69 5.39 30.41
CA GLU A 217 -17.13 6.26 31.44
C GLU A 217 -15.64 5.94 31.65
N PRO A 218 -14.78 6.96 31.83
CA PRO A 218 -13.36 6.74 31.97
C PRO A 218 -13.06 6.07 33.32
N SER A 219 -13.06 4.74 33.35
CA SER A 219 -12.54 3.99 34.48
C SER A 219 -11.02 4.16 34.58
N ALA A 220 -10.48 4.18 35.80
CA ALA A 220 -9.03 4.26 36.08
C ALA A 220 -8.18 3.19 35.35
N GLY A 221 -8.81 2.13 34.84
CA GLY A 221 -8.18 1.13 33.97
C GLY A 221 -7.82 1.61 32.57
N GLY A 222 -8.41 2.70 32.06
CA GLY A 222 -8.08 3.28 30.75
C GLY A 222 -6.70 3.92 30.72
N ALA A 223 -6.37 4.73 31.73
CA ALA A 223 -5.06 5.39 31.84
C ALA A 223 -3.91 4.39 31.96
N HIS A 224 -4.11 3.28 32.68
CA HIS A 224 -3.13 2.20 32.75
C HIS A 224 -2.97 1.44 31.42
N LYS A 225 -4.06 1.22 30.68
CA LYS A 225 -4.02 0.63 29.34
C LYS A 225 -3.32 1.54 28.33
N ASP A 226 -3.49 2.85 28.44
CA ASP A 226 -2.85 3.83 27.59
C ASP A 226 -1.36 4.00 27.91
N LEU A 227 -0.98 3.96 29.19
CA LEU A 227 0.42 3.97 29.61
C LEU A 227 1.14 2.66 29.23
N ALA A 228 0.44 1.52 29.31
CA ALA A 228 0.93 0.25 28.78
C ALA A 228 1.05 0.27 27.26
N PHE A 229 0.11 0.91 26.55
CA PHE A 229 0.18 1.11 25.11
C PHE A 229 1.35 2.01 24.71
N LEU A 230 1.58 3.11 25.43
CA LEU A 230 2.72 4.02 25.22
C LEU A 230 4.05 3.33 25.54
N LYS A 231 4.14 2.59 26.65
CA LYS A 231 5.30 1.78 26.99
C LYS A 231 5.55 0.69 25.95
N ALA A 232 4.52 0.02 25.46
CA ALA A 232 4.67 -0.97 24.39
C ALA A 232 5.07 -0.32 23.05
N LEU A 233 4.61 0.90 22.77
CA LEU A 233 5.01 1.70 21.61
C LEU A 233 6.50 2.09 21.65
N VAL A 234 7.03 2.36 22.86
CA VAL A 234 8.42 2.77 23.09
C VAL A 234 9.37 1.58 23.17
N THR A 235 8.95 0.44 23.72
CA THR A 235 9.87 -0.65 24.11
C THR A 235 9.99 -1.76 23.05
N GLU A 236 8.98 -1.98 22.19
CA GLU A 236 8.93 -3.17 21.33
C GLU A 236 9.51 -2.99 19.91
N GLY A 237 9.91 -1.76 19.56
CA GLY A 237 10.47 -1.41 18.24
C GLY A 237 11.72 -2.22 17.78
N PRO A 238 12.69 -2.58 18.64
CA PRO A 238 13.99 -3.10 18.16
C PRO A 238 14.00 -4.56 17.65
N LYS A 239 13.27 -5.48 18.30
CA LYS A 239 13.33 -6.93 17.96
C LYS A 239 12.58 -7.27 16.68
N ALA A 240 11.34 -6.77 16.56
CA ALA A 240 10.51 -6.90 15.35
C ALA A 240 11.23 -6.37 14.10
N GLN A 241 11.91 -5.24 14.26
CA GLN A 241 12.67 -4.58 13.21
C GLN A 241 13.90 -5.39 12.78
N ARG A 242 14.51 -6.15 13.69
CA ARG A 242 15.66 -7.00 13.37
C ARG A 242 15.27 -8.18 12.48
N GLY A 243 14.15 -8.84 12.78
CA GLY A 243 13.60 -9.92 11.95
C GLY A 243 13.22 -9.41 10.56
N ALA A 244 12.46 -8.32 10.49
CA ALA A 244 12.10 -7.70 9.21
C ALA A 244 13.35 -7.26 8.40
N GLY A 245 14.32 -6.62 9.06
CA GLY A 245 15.56 -6.17 8.41
C GLY A 245 16.41 -7.31 7.85
N GLN A 246 16.48 -8.44 8.56
CA GLN A 246 17.16 -9.64 8.08
C GLN A 246 16.48 -10.24 6.84
N LEU A 247 15.14 -10.26 6.79
CA LEU A 247 14.41 -10.70 5.59
C LEU A 247 14.66 -9.78 4.39
N PHE A 248 14.64 -8.46 4.59
CA PHE A 248 14.96 -7.50 3.52
C PHE A 248 16.40 -7.63 3.02
N LEU A 249 17.34 -7.90 3.93
CA LEU A 249 18.74 -8.16 3.56
C LEU A 249 18.86 -9.40 2.68
N ILE A 250 18.30 -10.52 3.13
CA ILE A 250 18.34 -11.79 2.39
C ILE A 250 17.68 -11.63 1.02
N ALA A 251 16.47 -11.06 0.99
CA ALA A 251 15.75 -10.85 -0.25
C ALA A 251 16.50 -9.91 -1.21
N GLY A 252 17.00 -8.77 -0.70
CA GLY A 252 17.75 -7.81 -1.52
C GLY A 252 19.00 -8.42 -2.15
N VAL A 253 19.73 -9.26 -1.40
CA VAL A 253 20.91 -9.95 -1.90
C VAL A 253 20.52 -11.04 -2.90
N LEU A 254 19.58 -11.93 -2.58
CA LEU A 254 19.21 -13.05 -3.45
C LEU A 254 18.65 -12.58 -4.79
N TYR A 255 17.66 -11.68 -4.77
CA TYR A 255 17.06 -11.17 -5.99
C TYR A 255 17.96 -10.16 -6.70
N GLY A 256 18.81 -9.42 -5.97
CA GLY A 256 19.86 -8.59 -6.57
C GLY A 256 20.84 -9.42 -7.38
N LEU A 257 21.37 -10.50 -6.79
CA LEU A 257 22.25 -11.45 -7.48
C LEU A 257 21.56 -12.12 -8.68
N GLN A 258 20.28 -12.44 -8.57
CA GLN A 258 19.49 -12.96 -9.70
C GLN A 258 19.46 -11.97 -10.88
N CYS A 259 19.14 -10.71 -10.60
CA CYS A 259 19.08 -9.67 -11.64
C CYS A 259 20.45 -9.45 -12.28
N PHE A 260 21.52 -9.39 -11.47
CA PHE A 260 22.89 -9.30 -11.99
C PHE A 260 23.32 -10.54 -12.76
N GLY A 261 22.89 -11.74 -12.36
CA GLY A 261 23.16 -12.98 -13.10
C GLY A 261 22.62 -12.92 -14.52
N PHE A 262 21.35 -12.52 -14.68
CA PHE A 262 20.75 -12.32 -16.00
C PHE A 262 21.38 -11.13 -16.76
N TRP A 263 21.75 -10.05 -16.06
CA TRP A 263 22.44 -8.93 -16.71
C TRP A 263 23.82 -9.33 -17.25
N VAL A 264 24.65 -10.01 -16.46
CA VAL A 264 25.97 -10.53 -16.88
C VAL A 264 25.79 -11.44 -18.09
N GLN A 265 24.81 -12.33 -18.04
CA GLN A 265 24.51 -13.21 -19.15
C GLN A 265 24.23 -12.43 -20.44
N MET A 266 23.40 -11.38 -20.37
CA MET A 266 23.10 -10.53 -21.52
C MET A 266 24.30 -9.68 -21.98
N ALA A 267 25.02 -9.06 -21.04
CA ALA A 267 26.14 -8.16 -21.32
C ALA A 267 27.32 -8.89 -21.99
N PHE A 268 27.56 -10.15 -21.62
CA PHE A 268 28.64 -10.97 -22.17
C PHE A 268 28.14 -11.99 -23.21
N GLN A 269 26.87 -11.94 -23.60
CA GLN A 269 26.25 -12.85 -24.58
C GLN A 269 26.47 -14.33 -24.25
N LEU A 270 26.43 -14.68 -22.96
CA LEU A 270 26.66 -16.06 -22.50
C LEU A 270 25.44 -16.93 -22.81
N THR A 271 25.65 -18.03 -23.51
CA THR A 271 24.63 -19.06 -23.72
C THR A 271 24.63 -20.03 -22.54
N TRP A 272 23.64 -19.91 -21.67
CA TRP A 272 23.46 -20.84 -20.55
C TRP A 272 22.55 -22.01 -20.94
N PRO A 273 22.77 -23.20 -20.37
CA PRO A 273 21.87 -24.33 -20.58
C PRO A 273 20.54 -24.09 -19.83
N THR A 274 19.46 -24.72 -20.29
CA THR A 274 18.09 -24.50 -19.77
C THR A 274 17.99 -24.71 -18.25
N GLU A 275 18.75 -25.67 -17.72
CA GLU A 275 18.79 -25.98 -16.29
C GLU A 275 19.32 -24.79 -15.48
N ALA A 276 20.29 -24.04 -16.01
CA ALA A 276 20.83 -22.86 -15.35
C ALA A 276 19.80 -21.71 -15.30
N TYR A 277 18.98 -21.53 -16.33
CA TYR A 277 17.89 -20.56 -16.32
C TYR A 277 16.83 -20.88 -15.26
N VAL A 278 16.43 -22.15 -15.17
CA VAL A 278 15.47 -22.61 -14.15
C VAL A 278 16.07 -22.45 -12.76
N PHE A 279 17.33 -22.85 -12.58
CA PHE A 279 18.01 -22.72 -11.29
C PHE A 279 18.10 -21.27 -10.85
N ILE A 280 18.58 -20.36 -11.70
CA ILE A 280 18.73 -18.94 -11.36
C ILE A 280 17.37 -18.23 -11.23
N GLY A 281 16.37 -18.69 -11.98
CA GLY A 281 14.99 -18.21 -11.88
C GLY A 281 14.32 -18.56 -10.54
N PHE A 282 14.46 -19.81 -10.09
CA PHE A 282 13.72 -20.33 -8.94
C PHE A 282 14.52 -20.39 -7.63
N ALA A 283 15.84 -20.57 -7.67
CA ALA A 283 16.65 -20.70 -6.46
C ALA A 283 16.53 -19.51 -5.50
N PRO A 284 16.54 -18.24 -5.95
CA PRO A 284 16.33 -17.08 -5.08
C PRO A 284 15.00 -17.13 -4.34
N THR A 285 13.94 -17.55 -5.01
CA THR A 285 12.59 -17.69 -4.42
C THR A 285 12.55 -18.81 -3.39
N VAL A 286 13.12 -19.98 -3.70
CA VAL A 286 13.16 -21.12 -2.77
C VAL A 286 13.98 -20.79 -1.53
N LEU A 287 15.16 -20.18 -1.71
CA LEU A 287 16.02 -19.75 -0.61
C LEU A 287 15.36 -18.68 0.26
N PHE A 288 14.67 -17.72 -0.38
CA PHE A 288 13.94 -16.68 0.35
C PHE A 288 12.78 -17.26 1.15
N LEU A 289 11.99 -18.18 0.57
CA LEU A 289 10.89 -18.84 1.26
C LEU A 289 11.39 -19.70 2.44
N ALA A 290 12.50 -20.43 2.26
CA ALA A 290 13.12 -21.20 3.33
C ALA A 290 13.59 -20.29 4.48
N ALA A 291 14.24 -19.17 4.15
CA ALA A 291 14.66 -18.18 5.14
C ALA A 291 13.45 -17.55 5.86
N MET A 292 12.40 -17.19 5.13
CA MET A 292 11.16 -16.64 5.68
C MET A 292 10.48 -17.63 6.62
N PHE A 293 10.32 -18.89 6.21
CA PHE A 293 9.72 -19.93 7.03
C PHE A 293 10.52 -20.19 8.30
N TRP A 294 11.85 -20.28 8.18
CA TRP A 294 12.75 -20.46 9.31
C TRP A 294 12.63 -19.29 10.32
N MET A 295 12.57 -18.04 9.83
CA MET A 295 12.42 -16.87 10.69
C MET A 295 11.04 -16.79 11.34
N MET A 296 9.97 -17.09 10.61
CA MET A 296 8.62 -17.19 11.18
C MET A 296 8.54 -18.26 12.26
N TRP A 297 9.18 -19.43 12.05
CA TRP A 297 9.25 -20.47 13.06
C TRP A 297 10.01 -20.00 14.30
N ARG A 298 11.18 -19.38 14.11
CA ARG A 298 12.03 -18.88 15.20
C ARG A 298 11.31 -17.82 16.04
N ASP A 299 10.60 -16.90 15.38
CA ASP A 299 10.04 -15.71 16.02
C ASP A 299 8.56 -15.92 16.46
N ARG A 300 7.99 -17.13 16.31
CA ARG A 300 6.57 -17.44 16.62
C ARG A 300 6.14 -17.20 18.07
N LYS A 301 7.09 -17.12 19.00
CA LYS A 301 6.81 -16.97 20.44
C LYS A 301 6.77 -15.51 20.90
N ASP A 302 7.21 -14.59 20.06
CA ASP A 302 7.25 -13.16 20.39
C ASP A 302 5.97 -12.49 19.89
N SER A 303 5.10 -12.09 20.82
CA SER A 303 3.84 -11.42 20.50
C SER A 303 4.06 -9.91 20.34
N MET A 304 3.66 -9.36 19.19
CA MET A 304 3.86 -7.94 18.86
C MET A 304 2.69 -7.07 19.31
N HIS A 305 2.91 -6.18 20.28
CA HIS A 305 1.91 -5.34 20.91
C HIS A 305 2.19 -3.84 20.67
N GLY A 306 1.83 -3.33 19.48
CA GLY A 306 1.78 -1.88 19.26
C GLY A 306 1.01 -1.49 18.02
N ALA A 307 0.16 -0.46 18.06
CA ALA A 307 -0.64 -0.06 16.88
C ALA A 307 0.24 0.43 15.72
N ALA A 308 1.34 1.14 16.01
CA ALA A 308 2.31 1.57 15.00
C ALA A 308 3.02 0.36 14.37
N THR A 309 3.46 -0.60 15.17
CA THR A 309 4.07 -1.85 14.70
C THR A 309 3.09 -2.68 13.88
N ARG A 310 1.82 -2.76 14.30
CA ARG A 310 0.75 -3.41 13.52
C ARG A 310 0.47 -2.71 12.21
N ALA A 311 0.50 -1.38 12.16
CA ALA A 311 0.30 -0.63 10.91
C ALA A 311 1.45 -0.90 9.92
N ILE A 312 2.70 -0.89 10.39
CA ILE A 312 3.88 -1.19 9.56
C ILE A 312 3.88 -2.65 9.09
N ASN A 313 3.65 -3.60 10.00
CA ASN A 313 3.55 -5.01 9.65
C ASN A 313 2.36 -5.27 8.71
N GLY A 314 1.25 -4.57 8.94
CA GLY A 314 0.09 -4.58 8.07
C GLY A 314 0.44 -4.05 6.68
N ALA A 315 1.21 -2.98 6.57
CA ALA A 315 1.64 -2.43 5.29
C ALA A 315 2.48 -3.43 4.49
N PHE A 316 3.56 -3.95 5.09
CA PHE A 316 4.42 -4.92 4.41
C PHE A 316 3.73 -6.27 4.14
N GLY A 317 2.91 -6.76 5.09
CA GLY A 317 2.12 -7.98 4.89
C GLY A 317 1.08 -7.82 3.78
N SER A 318 0.42 -6.66 3.73
CA SER A 318 -0.55 -6.34 2.68
C SER A 318 0.08 -6.19 1.30
N ALA A 319 1.30 -5.63 1.21
CA ALA A 319 2.04 -5.57 -0.04
C ALA A 319 2.45 -6.97 -0.52
N GLY A 320 2.77 -7.90 0.40
CA GLY A 320 2.97 -9.31 0.05
C GLY A 320 1.73 -9.95 -0.57
N LEU A 321 0.56 -9.74 0.03
CA LEU A 321 -0.72 -10.24 -0.51
C LEU A 321 -1.11 -9.57 -1.83
N ALA A 322 -0.87 -8.26 -1.96
CA ALA A 322 -1.07 -7.54 -3.21
C ALA A 322 -0.13 -8.07 -4.31
N ASN A 323 1.15 -8.32 -3.99
CA ASN A 323 2.10 -8.92 -4.92
C ASN A 323 1.67 -10.34 -5.34
N LEU A 324 1.13 -11.14 -4.42
CA LEU A 324 0.58 -12.46 -4.78
C LEU A 324 -0.60 -12.32 -5.76
N SER A 325 -1.55 -11.43 -5.46
CA SER A 325 -2.67 -11.12 -6.35
C SER A 325 -2.19 -10.65 -7.72
N MET A 326 -1.13 -9.82 -7.76
CA MET A 326 -0.55 -9.33 -9.00
C MET A 326 0.22 -10.38 -9.77
N CYS A 327 0.91 -11.29 -9.08
CA CYS A 327 1.59 -12.43 -9.69
C CYS A 327 0.57 -13.33 -10.38
N VAL A 328 -0.58 -13.61 -9.75
CA VAL A 328 -1.68 -14.37 -10.38
C VAL A 328 -2.25 -13.62 -11.58
N CYS A 329 -2.59 -12.34 -11.42
CA CYS A 329 -3.19 -11.54 -12.49
C CYS A 329 -2.24 -11.35 -13.69
N LEU A 330 -1.05 -10.77 -13.48
CA LEU A 330 -0.10 -10.50 -14.55
C LEU A 330 0.52 -11.80 -15.10
N GLY A 331 0.72 -12.80 -14.25
CA GLY A 331 1.20 -14.11 -14.68
C GLY A 331 0.22 -14.83 -15.59
N TYR A 332 -1.08 -14.83 -15.22
CA TYR A 332 -2.12 -15.37 -16.09
C TYR A 332 -2.17 -14.64 -17.43
N VAL A 333 -2.21 -13.30 -17.40
CA VAL A 333 -2.29 -12.51 -18.65
C VAL A 333 -1.04 -12.70 -19.51
N SER A 334 0.15 -12.64 -18.93
CA SER A 334 1.42 -12.87 -19.63
C SER A 334 1.46 -14.26 -20.28
N ALA A 335 1.03 -15.31 -19.56
CA ALA A 335 0.93 -16.66 -20.11
C ALA A 335 -0.10 -16.76 -21.24
N SER A 336 -1.26 -16.10 -21.09
CA SER A 336 -2.32 -16.11 -22.10
C SER A 336 -1.96 -15.36 -23.38
N GLU A 337 -1.22 -14.25 -23.26
CA GLU A 337 -0.78 -13.40 -24.37
C GLU A 337 0.60 -13.82 -24.92
N LYS A 338 1.24 -14.81 -24.30
CA LYS A 338 2.62 -15.25 -24.60
C LYS A 338 3.61 -14.07 -24.69
N SER A 339 3.39 -13.06 -23.84
CA SER A 339 4.14 -11.80 -23.87
C SER A 339 4.98 -11.65 -22.62
N GLN A 340 6.30 -11.72 -22.81
CA GLN A 340 7.28 -11.49 -21.76
C GLN A 340 7.24 -10.05 -21.24
N LEU A 341 6.86 -9.10 -22.09
CA LEU A 341 6.75 -7.68 -21.71
C LEU A 341 5.73 -7.49 -20.58
N ILE A 342 4.59 -8.19 -20.63
CA ILE A 342 3.57 -8.13 -19.59
C ILE A 342 4.14 -8.61 -18.25
N TRP A 343 4.98 -9.64 -18.26
CA TRP A 343 5.65 -10.11 -17.06
C TRP A 343 6.67 -9.10 -16.52
N LEU A 344 7.38 -8.38 -17.39
CA LEU A 344 8.31 -7.31 -16.99
C LEU A 344 7.62 -6.10 -16.35
N LEU A 345 6.29 -5.98 -16.42
CA LEU A 345 5.56 -4.97 -15.64
C LEU A 345 5.48 -5.35 -14.16
N TYR A 346 5.55 -6.64 -13.82
CA TYR A 346 5.41 -7.11 -12.44
C TYR A 346 6.49 -6.53 -11.50
N PRO A 347 7.80 -6.56 -11.81
CA PRO A 347 8.80 -5.96 -10.93
C PRO A 347 8.66 -4.44 -10.77
N ALA A 348 8.15 -3.72 -11.78
CA ALA A 348 7.83 -2.29 -11.66
C ALA A 348 6.66 -2.07 -10.69
N VAL A 349 5.63 -2.93 -10.74
CA VAL A 349 4.52 -2.93 -9.77
C VAL A 349 5.01 -3.19 -8.35
N VAL A 350 5.84 -4.21 -8.17
CA VAL A 350 6.45 -4.55 -6.86
C VAL A 350 7.24 -3.35 -6.33
N SER A 351 8.02 -2.68 -7.18
CA SER A 351 8.80 -1.50 -6.79
C SER A 351 7.91 -0.35 -6.32
N ALA A 352 6.78 -0.09 -6.99
CA ALA A 352 5.82 0.93 -6.56
C ALA A 352 5.18 0.59 -5.20
N PHE A 353 4.81 -0.67 -4.98
CA PHE A 353 4.25 -1.13 -3.69
C PHE A 353 5.27 -1.10 -2.56
N GLN A 354 6.54 -1.42 -2.83
CA GLN A 354 7.63 -1.23 -1.87
C GLN A 354 7.78 0.25 -1.53
N GLY A 355 7.81 1.14 -2.52
CA GLY A 355 7.85 2.58 -2.33
C GLY A 355 6.73 3.07 -1.40
N ALA A 356 5.51 2.58 -1.60
CA ALA A 356 4.36 2.88 -0.74
C ALA A 356 4.56 2.39 0.71
N CYS A 357 5.03 1.16 0.91
CA CYS A 357 5.28 0.62 2.27
C CYS A 357 6.34 1.42 3.02
N TRP A 358 7.44 1.79 2.34
CA TRP A 358 8.49 2.62 2.92
C TRP A 358 8.01 4.04 3.22
N TYR A 359 7.08 4.58 2.44
CA TYR A 359 6.43 5.86 2.74
C TYR A 359 5.60 5.78 4.01
N VAL A 360 4.80 4.72 4.18
CA VAL A 360 4.03 4.48 5.43
C VAL A 360 4.98 4.39 6.62
N ALA A 361 6.08 3.63 6.49
CA ALA A 361 7.10 3.52 7.52
C ALA A 361 7.73 4.89 7.86
N PHE A 362 8.01 5.73 6.85
CA PHE A 362 8.49 7.09 7.04
C PHE A 362 7.51 7.95 7.81
N VAL A 363 6.24 8.00 7.42
CA VAL A 363 5.25 8.87 8.10
C VAL A 363 5.05 8.46 9.55
N VAL A 364 5.08 7.15 9.83
CA VAL A 364 4.95 6.61 11.19
C VAL A 364 6.20 6.86 12.04
N ARG A 365 7.41 6.65 11.49
CA ARG A 365 8.66 6.70 12.27
C ARG A 365 9.44 8.02 12.16
N ARG A 366 9.06 8.91 11.25
CA ARG A 366 9.66 10.24 11.01
C ARG A 366 11.18 10.24 10.77
N LYS A 367 11.73 9.15 10.24
CA LYS A 367 13.16 9.07 9.88
C LYS A 367 13.37 9.37 8.40
N LEU A 368 14.12 10.43 8.09
CA LEU A 368 14.32 10.90 6.70
C LEU A 368 14.90 9.84 5.76
N TRP A 369 15.75 8.93 6.26
CA TRP A 369 16.31 7.85 5.44
C TRP A 369 15.22 6.89 4.91
N LEU A 370 14.09 6.71 5.62
CA LEU A 370 12.96 5.91 5.13
C LEU A 370 12.26 6.60 3.94
N ALA A 371 12.20 7.94 3.95
CA ALA A 371 11.68 8.70 2.83
C ALA A 371 12.60 8.59 1.61
N ALA A 372 13.92 8.64 1.82
CA ALA A 372 14.89 8.43 0.74
C ALA A 372 14.74 7.05 0.09
N VAL A 373 14.57 5.99 0.89
CA VAL A 373 14.34 4.63 0.37
C VAL A 373 13.01 4.56 -0.39
N SER A 374 11.93 5.14 0.14
CA SER A 374 10.63 5.22 -0.54
C SER A 374 10.72 5.95 -1.88
N ALA A 375 11.35 7.12 -1.92
CA ALA A 375 11.57 7.88 -3.15
C ALA A 375 12.40 7.11 -4.16
N GLY A 376 13.45 6.41 -3.70
CA GLY A 376 14.26 5.52 -4.53
C GLY A 376 13.41 4.42 -5.18
N TRP A 377 12.50 3.80 -4.43
CA TRP A 377 11.63 2.75 -4.98
C TRP A 377 10.63 3.27 -6.02
N PHE A 378 10.04 4.45 -5.79
CA PHE A 378 9.18 5.08 -6.80
C PHE A 378 9.97 5.47 -8.06
N LEU A 379 11.17 6.03 -7.88
CA LEU A 379 12.05 6.37 -8.99
C LEU A 379 12.45 5.13 -9.79
N THR A 380 12.80 4.03 -9.10
CA THR A 380 13.09 2.73 -9.72
C THR A 380 11.88 2.22 -10.51
N ALA A 381 10.67 2.26 -9.95
CA ALA A 381 9.47 1.81 -10.65
C ALA A 381 9.23 2.57 -11.97
N VAL A 382 9.35 3.90 -11.95
CA VAL A 382 9.20 4.75 -13.15
C VAL A 382 10.34 4.50 -14.15
N THR A 383 11.58 4.42 -13.66
CA THR A 383 12.75 4.15 -14.50
C THR A 383 12.65 2.79 -15.20
N MET A 384 12.17 1.77 -14.50
CA MET A 384 11.91 0.45 -15.09
C MET A 384 10.83 0.48 -16.17
N GLY A 385 9.81 1.33 -16.03
CA GLY A 385 8.84 1.57 -17.09
C GLY A 385 9.47 2.14 -18.36
N PHE A 386 10.40 3.10 -18.22
CA PHE A 386 11.13 3.67 -19.36
C PHE A 386 12.13 2.68 -19.98
N LEU A 387 12.76 1.84 -19.17
CA LEU A 387 13.76 0.85 -19.62
C LEU A 387 13.14 -0.47 -20.07
N ILE A 388 11.82 -0.62 -20.13
CA ILE A 388 11.19 -1.93 -20.37
C ILE A 388 11.57 -2.56 -21.72
N THR A 389 11.95 -1.73 -22.71
CA THR A 389 12.42 -2.18 -24.03
C THR A 389 13.89 -2.59 -24.04
N ASP A 390 14.67 -2.13 -23.06
CA ASP A 390 16.09 -2.46 -22.90
C ASP A 390 16.25 -3.35 -21.66
N ILE A 391 16.05 -4.65 -21.87
CA ILE A 391 16.05 -5.65 -20.80
C ILE A 391 17.39 -5.67 -20.04
N GLY A 392 18.50 -5.38 -20.72
CA GLY A 392 19.82 -5.32 -20.09
C GLY A 392 19.87 -4.20 -19.06
N ASN A 393 19.61 -2.96 -19.47
CA ASN A 393 19.61 -1.82 -18.55
C ASN A 393 18.51 -1.92 -17.49
N TYR A 394 17.35 -2.50 -17.83
CA TYR A 394 16.28 -2.79 -16.88
C TYR A 394 16.77 -3.68 -15.73
N LEU A 395 17.41 -4.81 -16.04
CA LEU A 395 17.90 -5.76 -15.03
C LEU A 395 19.04 -5.19 -14.20
N PHE A 396 19.92 -4.40 -14.82
CA PHE A 396 21.01 -3.72 -14.13
C PHE A 396 20.49 -2.72 -13.08
N VAL A 397 19.60 -1.81 -13.50
CA VAL A 397 19.02 -0.80 -12.61
C VAL A 397 18.22 -1.47 -11.49
N PHE A 398 17.43 -2.49 -11.81
CA PHE A 398 16.67 -3.22 -10.80
C PHE A 398 17.59 -3.97 -9.84
N GLY A 399 18.67 -4.60 -10.33
CA GLY A 399 19.68 -5.25 -9.48
C GLY A 399 20.34 -4.27 -8.51
N ILE A 400 20.75 -3.08 -8.97
CA ILE A 400 21.28 -2.02 -8.11
C ILE A 400 20.24 -1.60 -7.08
N ALA A 401 18.99 -1.41 -7.48
CA ALA A 401 17.90 -1.04 -6.58
C ALA A 401 17.68 -2.10 -5.49
N MET A 402 17.76 -3.39 -5.82
CA MET A 402 17.64 -4.47 -4.82
C MET A 402 18.75 -4.41 -3.76
N PHE A 403 19.99 -4.10 -4.14
CA PHE A 403 21.07 -3.92 -3.17
C PHE A 403 20.92 -2.60 -2.38
N ALA A 404 20.71 -1.49 -3.07
CA ALA A 404 20.73 -0.15 -2.47
C ALA A 404 19.46 0.17 -1.65
N LEU A 405 18.29 -0.28 -2.09
CA LEU A 405 16.98 0.08 -1.52
C LEU A 405 16.32 -1.06 -0.75
N MET A 406 16.85 -2.29 -0.83
CA MET A 406 16.38 -3.43 -0.04
C MET A 406 17.46 -3.98 0.88
N ALA A 407 18.61 -4.38 0.35
CA ALA A 407 19.66 -5.00 1.13
C ALA A 407 20.29 -4.03 2.15
N ALA A 408 20.67 -2.83 1.71
CA ALA A 408 21.29 -1.83 2.57
C ALA A 408 20.33 -1.35 3.70
N PRO A 409 19.07 -0.98 3.43
CA PRO A 409 18.07 -0.71 4.47
C PRO A 409 17.86 -1.89 5.42
N GLY A 410 17.79 -3.11 4.89
CA GLY A 410 17.66 -4.34 5.69
C GLY A 410 18.84 -4.53 6.65
N TYR A 411 20.05 -4.29 6.16
CA TYR A 411 21.27 -4.32 6.96
C TYR A 411 21.26 -3.26 8.06
N VAL A 412 20.92 -2.01 7.73
CA VAL A 412 20.82 -0.92 8.71
C VAL A 412 19.81 -1.28 9.80
N MET A 413 18.61 -1.75 9.43
CA MET A 413 17.60 -2.19 10.39
C MET A 413 18.10 -3.33 11.29
N SER A 414 18.82 -4.30 10.73
CA SER A 414 19.38 -5.44 11.47
C SER A 414 20.45 -5.02 12.50
N ARG A 415 21.18 -3.92 12.23
CA ARG A 415 22.20 -3.36 13.12
C ARG A 415 21.62 -2.42 14.18
N THR A 416 20.62 -1.61 13.84
CA THR A 416 20.01 -0.69 14.83
C THR A 416 19.35 -1.45 15.99
N GLY A 417 18.96 -2.72 15.80
CA GLY A 417 18.47 -3.58 16.87
C GLY A 417 19.56 -4.16 17.81
N ARG A 418 20.84 -3.76 17.68
CA ARG A 418 21.95 -4.15 18.58
C ARG A 418 22.30 -3.08 19.63
N GLY A 419 21.84 -1.84 19.47
CA GLY A 419 22.13 -0.73 20.39
C GLY A 419 20.88 -0.32 21.15
N GLY A 420 20.65 -0.96 22.28
CA GLY A 420 19.59 -0.67 23.25
C GLY A 420 19.96 -1.33 24.56
#